data_AF-A0A8H6D6E6-F1
#
_entry.id   AF-A0A8H6D6E6-F1
#
_cell.length_a   1.000
_cell.length_b   1.000
_cell.length_c   1.000
_cell.angle_alpha   90.00
_cell.angle_beta   90.00
_cell.angle_gamma   90.00
#
_symmetry.space_group_name_H-M   'P 1'
#
loop_
_entity.id
_entity.type
_entity.pdbx_description
1 polymer ?
#
loop_
_entity_poly.entity_id
_entity_poly.type
_entity_poly.pdbx_seq_one_letter_code
_entity_poly.pdbx_strand_id
1 'polypeptide(L)'
;MAPLWLCWVASSPTTKLLSRANTPPSSASSVAAYLAAQWRNPRDILSVLLLIGPEVVKCAIAQLAGRTMTPVAFSFGWVAYASATLLSSFGDGRLMPDSESMLTVINVNSGHSRLTKNWVLGRLWRDLNDNIDKGLKDEAPHISAEQGDLQEQAASTCSGRESTQKEKRPFEGLRITVYEVEENTPEKPITHGIPSLDFVWYMGIAVIFMQLGIAAIPWGIHGQWDTFMITVVGNLLAVGTASLPQWRSEKWAAPKQGGQTVAITEGNGSRSVIVILGKKGVGLHLEVMARGTRTAPAFLSTKICNSVLALLWVMLLVTVAGMEQNTWWSFQNLIAASIPRSPAAMGLHLRKRPVSIKGFRVAEVLKEAEEMFPLLGSALLDVFFPGSLRLRKEDTENIEFWTNALKERLK
;
A
#
# COMPACT_ATOMS: atom_id res chain seq x y z
N MET A 1 -38.79 -32.66 41.85
CA MET A 1 -38.81 -31.75 40.68
C MET A 1 -38.02 -30.50 41.07
N ALA A 2 -36.92 -30.19 40.37
CA ALA A 2 -36.21 -28.92 40.48
C ALA A 2 -37.12 -27.76 39.99
N PRO A 3 -36.92 -26.47 40.37
CA PRO A 3 -35.64 -25.76 40.20
C PRO A 3 -35.25 -24.76 41.31
N LEU A 4 -33.94 -24.47 41.38
CA LEU A 4 -33.33 -23.39 42.16
C LEU A 4 -32.85 -22.29 41.20
N TRP A 5 -33.23 -21.04 41.46
CA TRP A 5 -32.74 -19.82 40.81
C TRP A 5 -32.06 -18.92 41.85
N LEU A 6 -30.89 -18.38 41.49
CA LEU A 6 -30.18 -17.15 41.90
C LEU A 6 -30.06 -16.70 43.37
N CYS A 7 -28.81 -16.47 43.82
CA CYS A 7 -28.26 -15.22 44.42
C CYS A 7 -26.74 -15.40 44.70
N TRP A 8 -25.84 -14.65 44.06
CA TRP A 8 -25.21 -13.38 44.48
C TRP A 8 -23.94 -13.50 45.38
N VAL A 9 -22.84 -12.95 44.84
CA VAL A 9 -21.79 -12.12 45.48
C VAL A 9 -20.57 -12.72 46.20
N ALA A 10 -19.43 -12.39 45.58
CA ALA A 10 -18.14 -11.92 46.08
C ALA A 10 -17.59 -12.47 47.41
N SER A 11 -16.43 -13.10 47.30
CA SER A 11 -15.44 -13.13 48.38
C SER A 11 -14.04 -12.88 47.81
N SER A 12 -13.48 -11.75 48.22
CA SER A 12 -12.16 -11.21 47.94
C SER A 12 -11.06 -12.02 48.63
N PRO A 13 -9.84 -12.14 48.08
CA PRO A 13 -8.72 -12.78 48.77
C PRO A 13 -7.88 -11.73 49.50
N THR A 14 -8.33 -11.30 50.68
CA THR A 14 -7.52 -10.47 51.59
C THR A 14 -7.39 -11.18 52.93
N THR A 15 -6.48 -12.15 53.02
CA THR A 15 -5.91 -12.66 54.29
C THR A 15 -4.75 -13.63 54.03
N LYS A 16 -3.64 -13.12 53.49
CA LYS A 16 -2.30 -13.74 53.66
C LYS A 16 -1.21 -12.66 53.81
N LEU A 17 -1.46 -11.72 54.71
CA LEU A 17 -0.48 -10.76 55.20
C LEU A 17 -0.30 -11.03 56.69
N LEU A 18 0.76 -11.76 57.04
CA LEU A 18 1.53 -11.75 58.31
C LEU A 18 2.17 -13.12 58.56
N SER A 19 3.24 -13.38 57.83
CA SER A 19 4.29 -14.33 58.22
C SER A 19 5.58 -13.87 57.56
N ARG A 20 6.08 -12.70 58.01
CA ARG A 20 7.39 -12.18 57.66
C ARG A 20 8.43 -12.87 58.56
N ALA A 21 8.86 -14.06 58.15
CA ALA A 21 10.05 -14.71 58.70
C ALA A 21 11.23 -14.46 57.75
N ASN A 22 12.29 -13.90 58.31
CA ASN A 22 13.53 -13.51 57.65
C ASN A 22 14.12 -14.63 56.77
N THR A 23 14.09 -14.43 55.46
CA THR A 23 15.03 -15.03 54.52
C THR A 23 15.44 -13.93 53.53
N PRO A 24 16.74 -13.67 53.32
CA PRO A 24 17.15 -12.72 52.29
C PRO A 24 16.77 -13.29 50.92
N PRO A 25 16.17 -12.50 50.01
CA PRO A 25 15.83 -13.00 48.68
C PRO A 25 17.11 -13.19 47.88
N SER A 26 17.64 -14.42 47.88
CA SER A 26 18.60 -14.86 46.88
C SER A 26 17.90 -14.90 45.52
N SER A 27 18.51 -14.21 44.56
CA SER A 27 18.20 -14.18 43.12
C SER A 27 16.81 -13.67 42.73
N ALA A 28 16.66 -12.34 42.72
CA ALA A 28 16.13 -11.76 41.50
C ALA A 28 17.07 -12.20 40.36
N SER A 29 16.68 -13.20 39.58
CA SER A 29 17.24 -13.34 38.23
C SER A 29 17.09 -11.96 37.62
N SER A 30 18.22 -11.30 37.30
CA SER A 30 18.17 -9.89 36.91
C SER A 30 17.15 -9.76 35.77
N VAL A 31 16.36 -8.69 35.75
CA VAL A 31 15.39 -8.47 34.67
C VAL A 31 16.08 -8.62 33.31
N ALA A 32 17.36 -8.25 33.21
CA ALA A 32 18.21 -8.50 32.06
C ALA A 32 18.45 -9.99 31.75
N ALA A 33 18.64 -10.87 32.73
CA ALA A 33 18.75 -12.31 32.55
C ALA A 33 17.41 -12.94 32.09
N TYR A 34 16.28 -12.48 32.65
CA TYR A 34 14.96 -12.91 32.20
C TYR A 34 14.67 -12.44 30.76
N LEU A 35 14.94 -11.18 30.44
CA LEU A 35 14.82 -10.64 29.09
C LEU A 35 15.76 -11.37 28.12
N ALA A 36 17.02 -11.59 28.48
CA ALA A 36 17.97 -12.33 27.66
C ALA A 36 17.54 -13.78 27.42
N ALA A 37 16.90 -14.43 28.41
CA ALA A 37 16.31 -15.75 28.23
C ALA A 37 15.12 -15.72 27.26
N GLN A 38 14.26 -14.70 27.33
CA GLN A 38 13.16 -14.51 26.38
C GLN A 38 13.66 -14.24 24.95
N TRP A 39 14.72 -13.44 24.77
CA TRP A 39 15.31 -13.20 23.45
C TRP A 39 16.05 -14.41 22.87
N ARG A 40 16.55 -15.31 23.72
CA ARG A 40 17.20 -16.57 23.28
C ARG A 40 16.19 -17.64 22.87
N ASN A 41 15.08 -17.76 23.58
CA ASN A 41 14.01 -18.74 23.30
C ASN A 41 12.64 -18.13 23.59
N PRO A 42 12.10 -17.32 22.67
CA PRO A 42 10.81 -16.68 22.86
C PRO A 42 9.70 -17.74 22.74
N ARG A 43 9.13 -18.14 23.89
CA ARG A 43 8.10 -19.20 23.95
C ARG A 43 6.78 -18.83 23.25
N ASP A 44 6.51 -17.54 23.05
CA ASP A 44 5.22 -17.04 22.52
C ASP A 44 5.36 -16.28 21.18
N ILE A 45 6.51 -16.41 20.49
CA ILE A 45 6.71 -15.69 19.22
C ILE A 45 5.77 -16.19 18.12
N LEU A 46 5.36 -17.46 18.20
CA LEU A 46 4.40 -18.06 17.26
C LEU A 46 3.05 -17.32 17.31
N SER A 47 2.54 -17.01 18.50
CA SER A 47 1.29 -16.26 18.68
C SER A 47 1.39 -14.85 18.13
N VAL A 48 2.51 -14.15 18.37
CA VAL A 48 2.76 -12.82 17.81
C VAL A 48 2.83 -12.86 16.28
N LEU A 49 3.54 -13.84 15.71
CA LEU A 49 3.66 -14.02 14.27
C LEU A 49 2.33 -14.41 13.62
N LEU A 50 1.48 -15.19 14.29
CA LEU A 50 0.13 -15.51 13.81
C LEU A 50 -0.82 -14.32 13.91
N LEU A 51 -0.62 -13.41 14.87
CA LEU A 51 -1.44 -12.22 15.04
C LEU A 51 -1.11 -11.14 14.00
N ILE A 52 0.17 -10.83 13.79
CA ILE A 52 0.62 -9.75 12.89
C ILE A 52 0.82 -10.26 11.46
N GLY A 53 1.22 -11.52 11.32
CA GLY A 53 1.59 -12.13 10.05
C GLY A 53 0.55 -12.11 8.92
N PRO A 54 -0.77 -12.27 9.15
CA PRO A 54 -1.72 -12.39 8.04
C PRO A 54 -1.79 -11.14 7.15
N GLU A 55 -1.78 -9.94 7.74
CA GLU A 55 -1.80 -8.69 6.98
C GLU A 55 -0.48 -8.46 6.23
N VAL A 56 0.65 -8.79 6.86
CA VAL A 56 1.97 -8.71 6.21
C VAL A 56 2.04 -9.65 5.01
N VAL A 57 1.57 -10.89 5.16
CA VAL A 57 1.52 -11.88 4.08
C VAL A 57 0.57 -11.41 2.97
N LYS A 58 -0.63 -10.94 3.31
CA LYS A 58 -1.61 -10.43 2.33
C LYS A 58 -1.04 -9.29 1.50
N CYS A 59 -0.39 -8.31 2.12
CA CYS A 59 0.26 -7.20 1.43
C CYS A 59 1.46 -7.64 0.60
N ALA A 60 2.29 -8.56 1.10
CA ALA A 60 3.42 -9.12 0.35
C ALA A 60 2.96 -9.84 -0.93
N ILE A 61 1.91 -10.65 -0.84
CA ILE A 61 1.31 -11.31 -2.01
C ILE A 61 0.72 -10.25 -2.94
N ALA A 62 -0.07 -9.29 -2.46
CA ALA A 62 -0.65 -8.24 -3.29
C ALA A 62 0.44 -7.47 -4.07
N GLN A 63 1.59 -7.23 -3.44
CA GLN A 63 2.73 -6.57 -4.05
C GLN A 63 3.41 -7.42 -5.12
N LEU A 64 3.66 -8.71 -4.86
CA LEU A 64 4.40 -9.60 -5.77
C LEU A 64 3.53 -10.29 -6.83
N ALA A 65 2.22 -10.39 -6.60
CA ALA A 65 1.32 -11.16 -7.45
C ALA A 65 1.19 -10.58 -8.87
N GLY A 66 0.94 -11.47 -9.83
CA GLY A 66 0.52 -11.12 -11.18
C GLY A 66 1.22 -11.81 -12.34
N ARG A 67 2.29 -12.54 -12.05
CA ARG A 67 2.82 -13.57 -12.94
C ARG A 67 2.30 -14.94 -12.52
N THR A 68 2.65 -15.97 -13.28
CA THR A 68 2.28 -17.36 -12.98
C THR A 68 2.90 -17.86 -11.67
N MET A 69 4.05 -17.29 -11.27
CA MET A 69 4.73 -17.59 -10.02
C MET A 69 4.90 -16.33 -9.19
N THR A 70 4.50 -16.41 -7.92
CA THR A 70 4.66 -15.34 -6.93
C THR A 70 5.55 -15.84 -5.79
N PRO A 71 6.83 -15.43 -5.73
CA PRO A 71 7.80 -15.92 -4.75
C PRO A 71 7.63 -15.18 -3.42
N VAL A 72 6.77 -15.69 -2.56
CA VAL A 72 6.60 -15.23 -1.17
C VAL A 72 7.04 -16.36 -0.26
N ALA A 73 8.01 -16.09 0.62
CA ALA A 73 8.64 -17.11 1.44
C ALA A 73 7.71 -17.59 2.56
N PHE A 74 7.94 -18.82 3.00
CA PHE A 74 7.23 -19.41 4.13
C PHE A 74 7.50 -18.62 5.43
N SER A 75 6.43 -18.44 6.20
CA SER A 75 6.39 -17.86 7.55
C SER A 75 5.10 -18.31 8.24
N PHE A 76 5.04 -18.33 9.57
CA PHE A 76 3.83 -18.78 10.27
C PHE A 76 2.60 -17.90 10.05
N GLY A 77 2.77 -16.63 9.64
CA GLY A 77 1.66 -15.76 9.26
C GLY A 77 0.76 -16.30 8.14
N TRP A 78 1.28 -17.22 7.32
CA TRP A 78 0.52 -17.88 6.26
C TRP A 78 -0.66 -18.70 6.76
N VAL A 79 -0.54 -19.30 7.95
CA VAL A 79 -1.60 -20.16 8.49
C VAL A 79 -2.82 -19.32 8.89
N ALA A 80 -2.58 -18.21 9.58
CA ALA A 80 -3.63 -17.25 9.92
C ALA A 80 -4.23 -16.63 8.65
N TYR A 81 -3.37 -16.29 7.67
CA TYR A 81 -3.82 -15.77 6.38
C TYR A 81 -4.73 -16.75 5.64
N ALA A 82 -4.34 -18.03 5.55
CA ALA A 82 -5.11 -19.06 4.85
C ALA A 82 -6.48 -19.31 5.51
N SER A 83 -6.56 -19.16 6.84
CA SER A 83 -7.85 -19.23 7.56
C SER A 83 -8.75 -18.05 7.21
N ALA A 84 -8.18 -16.84 7.10
CA ALA A 84 -8.91 -15.64 6.68
C ALA A 84 -9.39 -15.72 5.22
N THR A 85 -8.56 -16.26 4.30
CA THR A 85 -8.98 -16.45 2.90
C THR A 85 -10.02 -17.54 2.74
N LEU A 86 -10.01 -18.58 3.58
CA LEU A 86 -11.06 -19.60 3.59
C LEU A 86 -12.42 -18.95 3.87
N LEU A 87 -12.49 -18.05 4.86
CA LEU A 87 -13.70 -17.29 5.15
C LEU A 87 -14.11 -16.40 3.97
N SER A 88 -13.15 -15.70 3.33
CA SER A 88 -13.46 -14.86 2.17
C SER A 88 -13.95 -15.68 0.96
N SER A 89 -13.49 -16.92 0.79
CA SER A 89 -13.96 -17.85 -0.26
C SER A 89 -15.47 -18.13 -0.18
N PHE A 90 -16.02 -18.23 1.04
CA PHE A 90 -17.45 -18.39 1.29
C PHE A 90 -18.26 -17.09 1.18
N GLY A 91 -17.60 -15.93 1.31
CA GLY A 91 -18.18 -14.61 1.07
C GLY A 91 -17.90 -14.09 -0.34
N ASP A 92 -17.42 -12.84 -0.42
CA ASP A 92 -17.17 -12.11 -1.68
C ASP A 92 -16.06 -12.71 -2.55
N GLY A 93 -15.28 -13.67 -2.03
CA GLY A 93 -14.22 -14.36 -2.74
C GLY A 93 -12.97 -13.53 -3.01
N ARG A 94 -12.86 -12.35 -2.40
CA ARG A 94 -11.77 -11.40 -2.62
C ARG A 94 -10.50 -11.83 -1.89
N LEU A 95 -9.37 -11.75 -2.59
CA LEU A 95 -8.04 -11.99 -2.04
C LEU A 95 -7.25 -10.69 -1.89
N MET A 96 -7.46 -9.74 -2.81
CA MET A 96 -6.76 -8.47 -2.83
C MET A 96 -7.14 -7.59 -1.61
N PRO A 97 -6.17 -6.96 -0.93
CA PRO A 97 -6.45 -5.94 0.08
C PRO A 97 -7.10 -4.70 -0.54
N ASP A 98 -7.71 -3.88 0.32
CA ASP A 98 -8.18 -2.54 -0.04
C ASP A 98 -7.04 -1.51 0.07
N SER A 99 -7.18 -0.36 -0.59
CA SER A 99 -6.25 0.77 -0.48
C SER A 99 -6.18 1.30 0.96
N GLU A 100 -4.96 1.66 1.40
CA GLU A 100 -4.70 2.32 2.68
C GLU A 100 -5.21 3.78 2.70
N SER A 101 -5.08 4.48 1.57
CA SER A 101 -5.47 5.89 1.43
C SER A 101 -6.73 6.03 0.59
N MET A 102 -7.59 6.99 0.96
CA MET A 102 -8.72 7.41 0.12
C MET A 102 -8.21 8.36 -0.94
N LEU A 103 -8.26 7.92 -2.20
CA LEU A 103 -7.82 8.72 -3.33
C LEU A 103 -9.00 9.05 -4.23
N THR A 104 -8.96 10.22 -4.84
CA THR A 104 -9.90 10.62 -5.88
C THR A 104 -9.22 10.47 -7.22
N VAL A 105 -9.87 9.68 -8.09
CA VAL A 105 -9.46 9.44 -9.46
C VAL A 105 -10.42 10.18 -10.36
N ILE A 106 -9.90 11.13 -11.11
CA ILE A 106 -10.67 12.07 -11.92
C ILE A 106 -10.38 11.78 -13.37
N ASN A 107 -11.43 11.54 -14.13
CA ASN A 107 -11.31 11.46 -15.57
C ASN A 107 -11.27 12.87 -16.15
N VAL A 108 -10.20 13.21 -16.86
CA VAL A 108 -9.98 14.56 -17.39
C VAL A 108 -10.96 14.88 -18.53
N ASN A 109 -11.27 13.90 -19.38
CA ASN A 109 -12.15 14.11 -20.52
C ASN A 109 -13.62 14.25 -20.13
N SER A 110 -14.08 13.46 -19.16
CA SER A 110 -15.49 13.48 -18.74
C SER A 110 -15.74 14.30 -17.48
N GLY A 111 -14.69 14.64 -16.73
CA GLY A 111 -14.82 15.34 -15.46
C GLY A 111 -15.35 14.50 -14.30
N HIS A 112 -15.62 13.21 -14.51
CA HIS A 112 -16.13 12.35 -13.44
C HIS A 112 -15.03 12.04 -12.42
N SER A 113 -15.32 12.34 -11.15
CA SER A 113 -14.49 11.96 -10.01
C SER A 113 -15.00 10.66 -9.38
N ARG A 114 -14.08 9.76 -9.03
CA ARG A 114 -14.36 8.50 -8.32
C ARG A 114 -13.46 8.39 -7.11
N LEU A 115 -14.04 8.13 -5.94
CA LEU A 115 -13.26 7.67 -4.79
C LEU A 115 -12.82 6.23 -5.05
N THR A 116 -11.52 5.96 -4.87
CA THR A 116 -10.97 4.62 -5.08
C THR A 116 -10.54 3.97 -3.77
N LYS A 117 -10.84 2.68 -3.68
CA LYS A 117 -10.26 1.75 -2.69
C LYS A 117 -9.35 0.72 -3.36
N ASN A 118 -8.97 0.95 -4.62
CA ASN A 118 -8.12 0.01 -5.35
C ASN A 118 -6.69 0.04 -4.80
N TRP A 119 -6.22 -1.10 -4.28
CA TRP A 119 -4.90 -1.21 -3.67
C TRP A 119 -3.74 -0.84 -4.60
N VAL A 120 -3.82 -1.15 -5.90
CA VAL A 120 -2.75 -0.81 -6.86
C VAL A 120 -2.63 0.70 -7.03
N LEU A 121 -3.76 1.42 -7.12
CA LEU A 121 -3.75 2.88 -7.21
C LEU A 121 -3.28 3.53 -5.91
N GLY A 122 -3.72 3.00 -4.75
CA GLY A 122 -3.22 3.41 -3.45
C GLY A 122 -1.70 3.28 -3.34
N ARG A 123 -1.18 2.13 -3.77
CA ARG A 123 0.25 1.84 -3.73
C ARG A 123 1.06 2.68 -4.70
N LEU A 124 0.54 2.84 -5.92
CA LEU A 124 1.12 3.73 -6.92
C LEU A 124 1.22 5.16 -6.41
N TRP A 125 0.14 5.67 -5.82
CA TRP A 125 0.10 7.00 -5.24
C TRP A 125 1.16 7.16 -4.15
N ARG A 126 1.19 6.26 -3.16
CA ARG A 126 2.19 6.29 -2.08
C ARG A 126 3.61 6.32 -2.62
N ASP A 127 3.95 5.40 -3.52
CA ASP A 127 5.32 5.26 -4.03
C ASP A 127 5.74 6.47 -4.89
N LEU A 128 4.81 7.06 -5.64
CA LEU A 128 5.08 8.25 -6.43
C LEU A 128 5.11 9.52 -5.56
N ASN A 129 4.21 9.64 -4.60
CA ASN A 129 4.16 10.77 -3.67
C ASN A 129 5.40 10.79 -2.78
N ASP A 130 5.86 9.65 -2.25
CA ASP A 130 7.14 9.55 -1.52
C ASP A 130 8.33 10.04 -2.35
N ASN A 131 8.33 9.77 -3.65
CA ASN A 131 9.37 10.25 -4.55
C ASN A 131 9.25 11.74 -4.86
N ILE A 132 8.03 12.28 -4.89
CA ILE A 132 7.78 13.72 -4.98
C ILE A 132 8.28 14.37 -3.70
N ASP A 133 7.83 13.92 -2.52
CA ASP A 133 8.19 14.45 -1.20
C ASP A 133 9.69 14.46 -0.94
N LYS A 134 10.44 13.46 -1.43
CA LYS A 134 11.92 13.47 -1.39
C LYS A 134 12.52 14.69 -2.08
N GLY A 135 11.90 15.16 -3.17
CA GLY A 135 12.29 16.38 -3.87
C GLY A 135 11.79 17.66 -3.22
N LEU A 136 10.86 17.58 -2.24
CA LEU A 136 10.36 18.73 -1.46
C LEU A 136 11.09 18.90 -0.12
N LYS A 137 12.09 18.07 0.22
CA LYS A 137 12.75 18.10 1.54
C LYS A 137 13.33 19.46 1.92
N ASP A 138 13.73 20.24 0.93
CA ASP A 138 14.33 21.57 1.10
C ASP A 138 13.30 22.71 1.06
N GLU A 139 12.02 22.40 0.84
CA GLU A 139 10.92 23.36 0.76
C GLU A 139 10.34 23.71 2.13
N ALA A 140 9.59 24.81 2.17
CA ALA A 140 8.79 25.15 3.34
C ALA A 140 7.61 24.15 3.51
N PRO A 141 7.20 23.86 4.76
CA PRO A 141 6.01 23.03 5.01
C PRO A 141 4.75 23.68 4.45
N HIS A 142 3.67 22.90 4.27
CA HIS A 142 2.39 23.46 3.81
C HIS A 142 1.92 24.56 4.78
N ILE A 143 1.83 25.80 4.29
CA ILE A 143 1.27 26.94 5.01
C ILE A 143 -0.12 27.18 4.41
N SER A 144 -1.12 27.48 5.23
CA SER A 144 -2.47 27.78 4.76
C SER A 144 -2.49 29.05 3.91
N ALA A 145 -3.41 29.16 2.94
CA ALA A 145 -3.50 30.32 2.04
C ALA A 145 -3.54 31.67 2.80
N GLU A 146 -4.27 31.74 3.92
CA GLU A 146 -4.34 32.94 4.77
C GLU A 146 -2.98 33.36 5.35
N GLN A 147 -2.14 32.40 5.72
CA GLN A 147 -0.80 32.65 6.26
C GLN A 147 0.20 32.98 5.13
N GLY A 148 0.02 32.43 3.93
CA GLY A 148 0.80 32.76 2.74
C GLY A 148 0.60 34.21 2.32
N ASP A 149 -0.66 34.65 2.24
CA ASP A 149 -1.01 36.05 1.89
C ASP A 149 -0.48 37.04 2.94
N LEU A 150 -0.57 36.70 4.23
CA LEU A 150 0.01 37.50 5.32
C LEU A 150 1.53 37.59 5.23
N GLN A 151 2.21 36.53 4.81
CA GLN A 151 3.66 36.52 4.67
C GLN A 151 4.13 37.25 3.39
N GLU A 152 3.35 37.23 2.31
CA GLU A 152 3.57 38.00 1.09
C GLU A 152 3.33 39.51 1.34
N GLN A 153 2.30 39.87 2.11
CA GLN A 153 2.04 41.24 2.58
C GLN A 153 3.10 41.72 3.58
N ALA A 154 3.57 40.88 4.49
CA ALA A 154 4.66 41.22 5.40
C ALA A 154 6.00 41.39 4.65
N ALA A 155 6.27 40.57 3.62
CA ALA A 155 7.47 40.68 2.80
C ALA A 155 7.48 41.94 1.91
N SER A 156 6.32 42.36 1.40
CA SER A 156 6.20 43.61 0.63
C SER A 156 6.23 44.86 1.50
N THR A 157 5.75 44.80 2.75
CA THR A 157 5.75 45.94 3.69
C THR A 157 7.13 46.18 4.34
N CYS A 158 8.00 45.16 4.41
CA CYS A 158 9.32 45.25 5.05
C CYS A 158 10.50 45.51 4.08
N SER A 159 10.28 46.08 2.90
CA SER A 159 11.30 46.37 1.86
C SER A 159 12.36 47.45 2.25
N GLY A 160 12.59 47.72 3.55
CA GLY A 160 13.38 48.85 4.01
C GLY A 160 14.65 48.55 4.82
N ARG A 161 15.04 47.28 5.05
CA ARG A 161 16.27 47.01 5.81
C ARG A 161 17.01 45.78 5.30
N GLU A 162 18.27 46.01 4.96
CA GLU A 162 19.28 44.99 4.66
C GLU A 162 19.28 43.93 5.77
N SER A 163 18.78 42.74 5.44
CA SER A 163 18.90 41.56 6.29
C SER A 163 19.59 40.47 5.49
N THR A 164 20.75 40.06 6.00
CA THR A 164 21.52 38.85 5.65
C THR A 164 20.65 37.79 4.98
N GLN A 165 20.98 37.48 3.73
CA GLN A 165 20.26 36.62 2.80
C GLN A 165 20.15 35.18 3.34
N LYS A 166 19.16 34.95 4.22
CA LYS A 166 18.73 33.61 4.58
C LYS A 166 17.87 33.13 3.41
N GLU A 167 18.44 32.25 2.60
CA GLU A 167 17.81 31.64 1.42
C GLU A 167 16.37 31.23 1.76
N LYS A 168 15.38 31.96 1.22
CA LYS A 168 13.96 31.66 1.47
C LYS A 168 13.69 30.31 0.81
N ARG A 169 13.33 29.32 1.62
CA ARG A 169 12.93 28.00 1.11
C ARG A 169 11.77 28.19 0.13
N PRO A 170 11.85 27.65 -1.09
CA PRO A 170 10.74 27.74 -2.02
C PRO A 170 9.52 27.05 -1.44
N PHE A 171 8.34 27.63 -1.68
CA PHE A 171 7.06 27.06 -1.31
C PHE A 171 6.25 26.80 -2.57
N GLU A 172 5.75 25.57 -2.71
CA GLU A 172 4.88 25.17 -3.81
C GLU A 172 3.52 24.73 -3.25
N GLY A 173 2.47 25.44 -3.61
CA GLY A 173 1.09 25.15 -3.17
C GLY A 173 0.48 23.96 -3.90
N LEU A 174 0.83 23.76 -5.18
CA LEU A 174 0.44 22.58 -5.95
C LEU A 174 1.54 22.18 -6.93
N ARG A 175 1.78 20.87 -7.03
CA ARG A 175 2.69 20.24 -8.00
C ARG A 175 1.95 19.17 -8.78
N ILE A 176 1.88 19.34 -10.09
CA ILE A 176 1.30 18.37 -11.02
C ILE A 176 2.42 17.63 -11.72
N THR A 177 2.52 16.33 -11.47
CA THR A 177 3.49 15.45 -12.14
C THR A 177 2.80 14.65 -13.22
N VAL A 178 3.27 14.79 -14.46
CA VAL A 178 2.66 14.15 -15.63
C VAL A 178 3.43 12.88 -16.01
N TYR A 179 2.69 11.80 -16.16
CA TYR A 179 3.14 10.50 -16.64
C TYR A 179 2.41 10.15 -17.92
N GLU A 180 3.06 9.39 -18.78
CA GLU A 180 2.51 8.88 -20.02
C GLU A 180 2.56 7.36 -20.03
N VAL A 181 1.50 6.73 -20.53
CA VAL A 181 1.44 5.27 -20.65
C VAL A 181 2.42 4.82 -21.73
N GLU A 182 3.35 3.92 -21.39
CA GLU A 182 4.30 3.38 -22.37
C GLU A 182 3.60 2.50 -23.40
N GLU A 183 3.99 2.68 -24.66
CA GLU A 183 3.47 1.93 -25.79
C GLU A 183 4.24 0.65 -26.05
N ASN A 184 3.51 -0.36 -26.51
CA ASN A 184 4.10 -1.58 -26.99
C ASN A 184 4.81 -1.29 -28.32
N THR A 185 6.14 -1.26 -28.30
CA THR A 185 6.96 -1.08 -29.50
C THR A 185 7.63 -2.41 -29.86
N PRO A 186 7.94 -2.67 -31.14
CA PRO A 186 8.64 -3.90 -31.54
C PRO A 186 9.97 -4.09 -30.79
N GLU A 187 10.62 -2.98 -30.44
CA GLU A 187 11.88 -2.95 -29.68
C GLU A 187 11.69 -3.27 -28.18
N LYS A 188 10.51 -2.97 -27.62
CA LYS A 188 10.19 -3.21 -26.21
C LYS A 188 8.76 -3.75 -26.07
N PRO A 189 8.59 -5.08 -26.06
CA PRO A 189 7.27 -5.69 -25.91
C PRO A 189 6.71 -5.44 -24.50
N ILE A 190 5.78 -4.50 -24.38
CA ILE A 190 5.18 -4.11 -23.09
C ILE A 190 3.73 -4.57 -23.03
N THR A 191 3.43 -5.39 -22.02
CA THR A 191 2.05 -5.76 -21.69
C THR A 191 1.65 -5.17 -20.35
N HIS A 192 0.65 -4.28 -20.38
CA HIS A 192 0.06 -3.71 -19.17
C HIS A 192 -0.74 -4.77 -18.39
N GLY A 193 -0.69 -4.68 -17.06
CA GLY A 193 -1.24 -5.69 -16.17
C GLY A 193 -0.38 -6.95 -16.05
N ILE A 194 0.90 -6.86 -16.41
CA ILE A 194 1.93 -7.86 -16.07
C ILE A 194 3.08 -7.10 -15.40
N PRO A 195 3.43 -7.45 -14.15
CA PRO A 195 4.50 -6.78 -13.43
C PRO A 195 5.87 -7.12 -14.03
N SER A 196 6.75 -6.13 -14.11
CA SER A 196 8.18 -6.36 -14.38
C SER A 196 8.84 -7.04 -13.17
N LEU A 197 9.83 -7.89 -13.44
CA LEU A 197 10.62 -8.53 -12.39
C LEU A 197 11.61 -7.49 -11.85
N ASP A 198 11.60 -7.31 -10.54
CA ASP A 198 12.52 -6.43 -9.85
C ASP A 198 13.29 -7.18 -8.77
N PHE A 199 14.17 -6.46 -8.08
CA PHE A 199 14.97 -7.01 -7.00
C PHE A 199 14.11 -7.67 -5.90
N VAL A 200 12.95 -7.11 -5.55
CA VAL A 200 12.06 -7.66 -4.51
C VAL A 200 11.54 -9.04 -4.90
N TRP A 201 11.21 -9.24 -6.18
CA TRP A 201 10.80 -10.55 -6.69
C TRP A 201 11.93 -11.59 -6.62
N TYR A 202 13.15 -11.22 -7.04
CA TYR A 202 14.32 -12.11 -6.94
C TYR A 202 14.72 -12.39 -5.49
N MET A 203 14.55 -11.42 -4.60
CA MET A 203 14.81 -11.58 -3.18
C MET A 203 13.90 -12.64 -2.56
N GLY A 204 12.63 -12.71 -2.99
CA GLY A 204 11.73 -13.80 -2.60
C GLY A 204 12.28 -15.19 -2.93
N ILE A 205 12.78 -15.37 -4.16
CA ILE A 205 13.42 -16.64 -4.57
C ILE A 205 14.67 -16.92 -3.74
N ALA A 206 15.55 -15.92 -3.58
CA ALA A 206 16.78 -16.07 -2.82
C ALA A 206 16.50 -16.50 -1.37
N VAL A 207 15.48 -15.91 -0.73
CA VAL A 207 15.10 -16.27 0.64
C VAL A 207 14.50 -17.67 0.73
N ILE A 208 13.72 -18.12 -0.26
CA ILE A 208 13.24 -19.51 -0.30
C ILE A 208 14.42 -20.49 -0.34
N PHE A 209 15.40 -20.26 -1.21
CA PHE A 209 16.61 -21.10 -1.26
C PHE A 209 17.43 -21.02 0.04
N MET A 210 17.55 -19.83 0.63
CA MET A 210 18.23 -19.65 1.91
C MET A 210 17.53 -20.42 3.04
N GLN A 211 16.20 -20.39 3.11
CA GLN A 211 15.41 -21.15 4.07
C GLN A 211 15.65 -22.65 3.91
N LEU A 212 15.63 -23.16 2.68
CA LEU A 212 15.90 -24.57 2.39
C LEU A 212 17.33 -24.97 2.77
N GLY A 213 18.31 -24.11 2.49
CA GLY A 213 19.71 -24.32 2.88
C GLY A 213 19.91 -24.39 4.39
N ILE A 214 19.32 -23.45 5.14
CA ILE A 214 19.38 -23.44 6.61
C ILE A 214 18.67 -24.68 7.18
N ALA A 215 17.51 -25.03 6.64
CA ALA A 215 16.72 -26.18 7.08
C ALA A 215 17.39 -27.54 6.78
N ALA A 216 18.36 -27.59 5.86
CA ALA A 216 19.13 -28.78 5.57
C ALA A 216 20.27 -29.04 6.58
N ILE A 217 20.69 -28.04 7.37
CA ILE A 217 21.79 -28.18 8.34
C ILE A 217 21.46 -29.22 9.43
N PRO A 218 20.30 -29.17 10.11
CA PRO A 218 19.93 -30.20 11.09
C PRO A 218 19.82 -31.59 10.49
N TRP A 219 19.39 -31.69 9.23
CA TRP A 219 19.30 -32.96 8.52
C TRP A 219 20.69 -33.57 8.27
N GLY A 220 21.65 -32.76 7.81
CA GLY A 220 23.01 -33.22 7.53
C GLY A 220 23.82 -33.58 8.78
N ILE A 221 23.62 -32.88 9.90
CA ILE A 221 24.40 -33.07 11.13
C ILE A 221 23.75 -34.10 12.06
N HIS A 222 22.44 -33.98 12.29
CA HIS A 222 21.72 -34.75 13.32
C HIS A 222 20.78 -35.82 12.73
N GLY A 223 20.66 -35.92 11.41
CA GLY A 223 19.71 -36.82 10.74
C GLY A 223 18.24 -36.39 10.88
N GLN A 224 17.98 -35.20 11.42
CA GLN A 224 16.63 -34.68 11.66
C GLN A 224 16.06 -34.05 10.38
N TRP A 225 15.25 -34.82 9.65
CA TRP A 225 14.67 -34.39 8.37
C TRP A 225 13.40 -33.56 8.51
N ASP A 226 12.77 -33.54 9.69
CA ASP A 226 11.46 -32.93 9.95
C ASP A 226 11.43 -31.45 9.56
N THR A 227 12.45 -30.70 10.03
CA THR A 227 12.60 -29.27 9.77
C THR A 227 12.71 -28.96 8.28
N PHE A 228 13.47 -29.78 7.55
CA PHE A 228 13.64 -29.63 6.11
C PHE A 228 12.31 -29.87 5.37
N MET A 229 11.61 -30.97 5.70
CA MET A 229 10.32 -31.28 5.08
C MET A 229 9.26 -30.20 5.34
N ILE A 230 9.16 -29.69 6.56
CA ILE A 230 8.24 -28.60 6.90
C ILE A 230 8.55 -27.35 6.08
N THR A 231 9.84 -27.02 5.94
CA THR A 231 10.27 -25.85 5.16
C THR A 231 9.95 -26.02 3.67
N VAL A 232 10.14 -27.23 3.11
CA VAL A 232 9.77 -27.54 1.73
C VAL A 232 8.26 -27.43 1.52
N VAL A 233 7.47 -28.13 2.34
CA VAL A 233 6.00 -28.12 2.24
C VAL A 233 5.44 -26.72 2.46
N GLY A 234 5.93 -25.99 3.47
CA GLY A 234 5.53 -24.62 3.75
C GLY A 234 5.81 -23.67 2.57
N ASN A 235 6.97 -23.80 1.91
CA ASN A 235 7.29 -22.98 0.73
C ASN A 235 6.45 -23.37 -0.49
N LEU A 236 6.17 -24.65 -0.71
CA LEU A 236 5.27 -25.09 -1.77
C LEU A 236 3.85 -24.55 -1.56
N LEU A 237 3.32 -24.62 -0.34
CA LEU A 237 2.02 -24.07 0.01
C LEU A 237 2.00 -22.53 -0.13
N ALA A 238 3.06 -21.85 0.29
CA ALA A 238 3.19 -20.39 0.17
C ALA A 238 3.18 -19.94 -1.29
N VAL A 239 4.04 -20.52 -2.13
CA VAL A 239 4.09 -20.20 -3.57
C VAL A 239 2.79 -20.60 -4.25
N GLY A 240 2.21 -21.75 -3.92
CA GLY A 240 0.92 -22.19 -4.48
C GLY A 240 -0.22 -21.24 -4.17
N THR A 241 -0.34 -20.82 -2.89
CA THR A 241 -1.37 -19.87 -2.43
C THR A 241 -1.17 -18.48 -3.03
N ALA A 242 0.09 -18.00 -3.10
CA ALA A 242 0.43 -16.71 -3.69
C ALA A 242 0.23 -16.64 -5.22
N SER A 243 0.26 -17.81 -5.88
CA SER A 243 0.19 -17.93 -7.34
C SER A 243 -1.21 -18.25 -7.86
N LEU A 244 -2.23 -18.22 -7.00
CA LEU A 244 -3.62 -18.38 -7.42
C LEU A 244 -3.98 -17.34 -8.51
N PRO A 245 -4.63 -17.75 -9.61
CA PRO A 245 -4.94 -16.85 -10.73
C PRO A 245 -5.90 -15.72 -10.36
N GLN A 246 -6.67 -15.89 -9.27
CA GLN A 246 -7.57 -14.88 -8.74
C GLN A 246 -6.83 -13.59 -8.35
N TRP A 247 -5.64 -13.68 -7.77
CA TRP A 247 -4.83 -12.51 -7.43
C TRP A 247 -4.55 -11.62 -8.64
N ARG A 248 -4.14 -12.24 -9.75
CA ARG A 248 -3.87 -11.52 -11.01
C ARG A 248 -5.15 -10.90 -11.59
N SER A 249 -6.26 -11.61 -11.48
CA SER A 249 -7.54 -11.19 -12.05
C SER A 249 -8.15 -10.01 -11.27
N GLU A 250 -8.03 -10.00 -9.95
CA GLU A 250 -8.47 -8.90 -9.08
C GLU A 250 -7.55 -7.68 -9.17
N LYS A 251 -6.24 -7.90 -9.17
CA LYS A 251 -5.22 -6.84 -9.15
C LYS A 251 -5.36 -5.86 -10.32
N TRP A 252 -5.67 -6.36 -11.52
CA TRP A 252 -5.92 -5.53 -12.71
C TRP A 252 -7.32 -5.79 -13.28
N ALA A 253 -8.32 -5.74 -12.41
CA ALA A 253 -9.74 -5.87 -12.74
C ALA A 253 -10.28 -4.66 -13.55
N ALA A 254 -9.73 -4.45 -14.74
CA ALA A 254 -10.12 -3.39 -15.67
C ALA A 254 -9.90 -3.81 -17.13
N PRO A 255 -10.68 -3.24 -18.08
CA PRO A 255 -10.41 -3.43 -19.50
C PRO A 255 -9.00 -2.96 -19.87
N LYS A 256 -8.30 -3.75 -20.70
CA LYS A 256 -6.91 -3.51 -21.14
C LYS A 256 -6.80 -2.75 -22.47
N GLN A 257 -7.89 -2.14 -22.93
CA GLN A 257 -7.97 -1.46 -24.21
C GLN A 257 -7.47 0.01 -24.15
N GLY A 258 -6.61 0.32 -23.17
CA GLY A 258 -6.15 1.68 -22.91
C GLY A 258 -7.22 2.55 -22.31
N GLY A 259 -7.18 3.86 -22.50
CA GLY A 259 -8.20 4.71 -21.91
C GLY A 259 -7.97 6.20 -22.02
N GLN A 260 -8.75 6.91 -21.21
CA GLN A 260 -8.81 8.36 -21.09
C GLN A 260 -7.72 8.85 -20.13
N THR A 261 -7.39 10.14 -20.21
CA THR A 261 -6.44 10.77 -19.29
C THR A 261 -7.07 10.87 -17.90
N VAL A 262 -6.28 10.51 -16.89
CA VAL A 262 -6.76 10.43 -15.50
C VAL A 262 -5.83 11.21 -14.58
N ALA A 263 -6.41 11.99 -13.68
CA ALA A 263 -5.71 12.63 -12.58
C ALA A 263 -6.01 11.91 -11.27
N ILE A 264 -4.98 11.70 -10.45
CA ILE A 264 -5.07 11.06 -9.14
C ILE A 264 -4.60 12.08 -8.10
N THR A 265 -5.39 12.26 -7.04
CA THR A 265 -5.11 13.19 -5.95
C THR A 265 -5.81 12.74 -4.67
N GLU A 266 -5.29 13.16 -3.52
CA GLU A 266 -5.97 13.04 -2.22
C GLU A 266 -7.10 14.07 -2.05
N GLY A 267 -7.19 15.05 -2.96
CA GLY A 267 -8.21 16.09 -2.97
C GLY A 267 -7.70 17.44 -2.46
N ASN A 268 -8.62 18.31 -2.07
CA ASN A 268 -8.28 19.63 -1.55
C ASN A 268 -7.41 19.53 -0.28
N GLY A 269 -6.39 20.38 -0.18
CA GLY A 269 -5.38 20.34 0.89
C GLY A 269 -4.17 19.44 0.58
N SER A 270 -4.18 18.72 -0.54
CA SER A 270 -3.01 17.99 -1.03
C SER A 270 -2.12 18.87 -1.91
N ARG A 271 -0.81 18.70 -1.81
CA ARG A 271 0.20 19.45 -2.62
C ARG A 271 0.55 18.75 -3.92
N SER A 272 0.11 17.52 -4.11
CA SER A 272 0.52 16.66 -5.22
C SER A 272 -0.70 16.27 -6.05
N VAL A 273 -0.53 16.28 -7.37
CA VAL A 273 -1.45 15.65 -8.32
C VAL A 273 -0.64 14.85 -9.31
N ILE A 274 -1.06 13.61 -9.54
CA ILE A 274 -0.42 12.73 -10.50
C ILE A 274 -1.35 12.58 -11.69
N VAL A 275 -0.91 13.03 -12.86
CA VAL A 275 -1.68 12.94 -14.10
C VAL A 275 -1.08 11.84 -14.94
N ILE A 276 -1.91 10.90 -15.38
CA ILE A 276 -1.54 9.81 -16.27
C ILE A 276 -2.26 10.03 -17.60
N LEU A 277 -1.48 10.43 -18.61
CA LEU A 277 -1.94 10.61 -19.98
C LEU A 277 -2.28 9.25 -20.58
N GLY A 278 -3.56 9.05 -20.86
CA GLY A 278 -4.08 7.83 -21.48
C GLY A 278 -3.95 7.88 -22.99
N LYS A 279 -3.70 6.72 -23.61
CA LYS A 279 -3.78 6.54 -25.07
C LYS A 279 -4.84 5.50 -25.39
N LYS A 280 -5.61 5.72 -26.46
CA LYS A 280 -6.58 4.73 -26.96
C LYS A 280 -5.85 3.46 -27.40
N GLY A 281 -6.31 2.30 -26.96
CA GLY A 281 -5.74 1.00 -27.32
C GLY A 281 -4.53 0.54 -26.50
N VAL A 282 -3.98 1.39 -25.62
CA VAL A 282 -2.77 1.08 -24.84
C VAL A 282 -2.98 1.38 -23.35
N GLY A 283 -2.77 0.38 -22.50
CA GLY A 283 -2.84 0.53 -21.04
C GLY A 283 -4.10 -0.03 -20.40
N LEU A 284 -4.25 0.22 -19.10
CA LEU A 284 -5.43 -0.15 -18.31
C LEU A 284 -6.38 1.04 -18.19
N HIS A 285 -7.68 0.79 -18.25
CA HIS A 285 -8.69 1.81 -17.93
C HIS A 285 -8.66 2.15 -16.43
N LEU A 286 -7.87 3.15 -16.05
CA LEU A 286 -7.64 3.52 -14.65
C LEU A 286 -8.89 4.01 -13.92
N GLU A 287 -9.80 4.73 -14.59
CA GLU A 287 -11.09 5.14 -14.00
C GLU A 287 -11.97 3.94 -13.62
N VAL A 288 -12.04 2.92 -14.49
CA VAL A 288 -12.81 1.70 -14.21
C VAL A 288 -12.14 0.90 -13.10
N MET A 289 -10.80 0.83 -13.12
CA MET A 289 -10.01 0.20 -12.06
C MET A 289 -10.23 0.87 -10.70
N ALA A 290 -10.36 2.21 -10.70
CA ALA A 290 -10.57 3.01 -9.51
C ALA A 290 -11.89 2.67 -8.80
N ARG A 291 -12.95 2.42 -9.57
CA ARG A 291 -14.28 2.09 -9.03
C ARG A 291 -14.32 0.75 -8.29
N GLY A 292 -13.45 -0.20 -8.64
CA GLY A 292 -13.39 -1.52 -8.00
C GLY A 292 -14.66 -2.38 -8.15
N THR A 293 -15.68 -1.97 -8.90
CA THR A 293 -16.95 -2.69 -9.07
C THR A 293 -16.86 -3.87 -10.02
N ARG A 294 -15.77 -4.01 -10.78
CA ARG A 294 -15.51 -5.13 -11.70
C ARG A 294 -14.48 -6.12 -11.15
N THR A 295 -14.38 -6.29 -9.84
CA THR A 295 -13.58 -7.39 -9.27
C THR A 295 -14.02 -8.70 -9.93
N ALA A 296 -13.11 -9.38 -10.63
CA ALA A 296 -13.42 -10.63 -11.31
C ALA A 296 -14.02 -11.59 -10.29
N PRO A 297 -15.25 -12.11 -10.51
CA PRO A 297 -15.86 -13.03 -9.56
C PRO A 297 -14.93 -14.23 -9.37
N ALA A 298 -14.77 -14.66 -8.12
CA ALA A 298 -13.89 -15.78 -7.81
C ALA A 298 -14.35 -17.03 -8.57
N PHE A 299 -13.48 -17.56 -9.42
CA PHE A 299 -13.76 -18.81 -10.12
C PHE A 299 -13.99 -19.93 -9.11
N LEU A 300 -14.95 -20.83 -9.38
CA LEU A 300 -15.23 -21.96 -8.49
C LEU A 300 -13.98 -22.82 -8.26
N SER A 301 -13.14 -22.98 -9.28
CA SER A 301 -11.84 -23.64 -9.17
C SER A 301 -10.90 -22.97 -8.17
N THR A 302 -10.88 -21.64 -8.11
CA THR A 302 -10.07 -20.90 -7.13
C THR A 302 -10.65 -21.04 -5.73
N LYS A 303 -11.97 -21.03 -5.58
CA LYS A 303 -12.62 -21.29 -4.29
C LYS A 303 -12.25 -22.67 -3.74
N ILE A 304 -12.37 -23.71 -4.58
CA ILE A 304 -12.00 -25.09 -4.22
C ILE A 304 -10.51 -25.17 -3.88
N CYS A 305 -9.64 -24.63 -4.75
CA CYS A 305 -8.18 -24.67 -4.54
C CYS A 305 -7.77 -23.95 -3.26
N ASN A 306 -8.34 -22.77 -2.99
CA ASN A 306 -8.10 -22.03 -1.76
C ASN A 306 -8.59 -22.80 -0.52
N SER A 307 -9.74 -23.49 -0.60
CA SER A 307 -10.22 -24.34 0.50
C SER A 307 -9.30 -25.53 0.76
N VAL A 308 -8.80 -26.20 -0.28
CA VAL A 308 -7.82 -27.30 -0.14
C VAL A 308 -6.51 -26.77 0.45
N LEU A 309 -6.00 -25.64 -0.05
CA LEU A 309 -4.78 -25.02 0.48
C LEU A 309 -4.95 -24.63 1.96
N ALA A 310 -6.09 -24.08 2.35
CA ALA A 310 -6.37 -23.75 3.75
C ALA A 310 -6.38 -24.99 4.65
N LEU A 311 -6.98 -26.10 4.21
CA LEU A 311 -6.92 -27.37 4.95
C LEU A 311 -5.48 -27.89 5.09
N LEU A 312 -4.67 -27.81 4.03
CA LEU A 312 -3.26 -28.19 4.07
C LEU A 312 -2.45 -27.29 5.01
N TRP A 313 -2.75 -25.99 5.08
CA TRP A 313 -2.14 -25.08 6.05
C TRP A 313 -2.48 -25.43 7.49
N VAL A 314 -3.73 -25.83 7.76
CA VAL A 314 -4.14 -26.29 9.10
C VAL A 314 -3.44 -27.61 9.45
N MET A 315 -3.35 -28.56 8.52
CA MET A 315 -2.60 -29.81 8.73
C MET A 315 -1.11 -29.53 9.00
N LEU A 316 -0.51 -28.59 8.26
CA LEU A 316 0.86 -28.14 8.52
C LEU A 316 0.99 -27.51 9.91
N LEU A 317 0.03 -26.69 10.35
CA LEU A 317 0.07 -26.11 11.70
C LEU A 317 -0.01 -27.19 12.78
N VAL A 318 -0.91 -28.17 12.65
CA VAL A 318 -1.05 -29.26 13.63
C VAL A 318 0.23 -30.07 13.73
N THR A 319 0.89 -30.36 12.61
CA THR A 319 2.17 -31.08 12.60
C THR A 319 3.30 -30.27 13.24
N VAL A 320 3.35 -28.96 13.00
CA VAL A 320 4.40 -28.09 13.56
C VAL A 320 4.14 -27.72 15.02
N ALA A 321 2.89 -27.67 15.48
CA ALA A 321 2.54 -27.39 16.87
C ALA A 321 3.10 -28.42 17.86
N GLY A 322 3.44 -29.62 17.38
CA GLY A 322 4.14 -30.65 18.16
C GLY A 322 5.66 -30.45 18.26
N MET A 323 6.23 -29.46 17.59
CA MET A 323 7.68 -29.22 17.56
C MET A 323 8.08 -28.06 18.48
N GLU A 324 8.82 -28.36 19.55
CA GLU A 324 9.25 -27.36 20.53
C GLU A 324 10.46 -26.51 20.10
N GLN A 325 11.04 -26.77 18.92
CA GLN A 325 12.33 -26.16 18.54
C GLN A 325 12.27 -25.51 17.16
N ASN A 326 12.62 -24.22 17.15
CA ASN A 326 12.88 -23.35 15.99
C ASN A 326 11.63 -22.77 15.29
N THR A 327 11.20 -21.59 15.74
CA THR A 327 10.16 -20.82 15.04
C THR A 327 10.77 -20.04 13.86
N TRP A 328 10.49 -20.48 12.63
CA TRP A 328 10.85 -19.75 11.41
C TRP A 328 10.04 -18.46 11.25
N TRP A 329 10.75 -17.34 11.25
CA TRP A 329 10.24 -16.04 10.87
C TRP A 329 10.98 -15.58 9.61
N SER A 330 10.25 -14.97 8.67
CA SER A 330 10.84 -14.47 7.43
C SER A 330 10.61 -12.97 7.31
N PHE A 331 11.68 -12.20 7.40
CA PHE A 331 11.65 -10.76 7.13
C PHE A 331 11.28 -10.42 5.69
N GLN A 332 11.39 -11.38 4.76
CA GLN A 332 11.11 -11.13 3.35
C GLN A 332 9.69 -10.65 3.13
N ASN A 333 8.71 -11.22 3.84
CA ASN A 333 7.31 -10.81 3.69
C ASN A 333 7.11 -9.36 4.16
N LEU A 334 7.74 -8.96 5.26
CA LEU A 334 7.70 -7.59 5.75
C LEU A 334 8.35 -6.62 4.77
N ILE A 335 9.56 -6.94 4.32
CA ILE A 335 10.29 -6.13 3.34
C ILE A 335 9.50 -6.00 2.03
N ALA A 336 8.95 -7.11 1.53
CA ALA A 336 8.15 -7.14 0.33
C ALA A 336 6.85 -6.35 0.47
N ALA A 337 6.24 -6.32 1.66
CA ALA A 337 5.04 -5.54 1.95
C ALA A 337 5.32 -4.04 2.18
N SER A 338 6.56 -3.63 2.46
CA SER A 338 6.88 -2.24 2.82
C SER A 338 7.58 -1.45 1.71
N ILE A 339 8.53 -2.08 0.99
CA ILE A 339 9.39 -1.37 0.03
C ILE A 339 8.58 -0.67 -1.07
N PRO A 340 8.89 0.59 -1.41
CA PRO A 340 8.32 1.26 -2.58
C PRO A 340 8.84 0.63 -3.87
N ARG A 341 7.97 0.43 -4.86
CA ARG A 341 8.30 -0.20 -6.13
C ARG A 341 8.05 0.74 -7.30
N SER A 342 8.72 0.46 -8.42
CA SER A 342 8.47 1.20 -9.65
C SER A 342 7.05 0.91 -10.18
N PRO A 343 6.42 1.85 -10.90
CA PRO A 343 5.12 1.62 -11.54
C PRO A 343 5.12 0.37 -12.43
N ALA A 344 6.21 0.15 -13.18
CA ALA A 344 6.38 -1.01 -14.04
C ALA A 344 6.37 -2.34 -13.25
N ALA A 345 6.90 -2.34 -12.02
CA ALA A 345 6.89 -3.50 -11.14
C ALA A 345 5.49 -3.77 -10.54
N MET A 346 4.61 -2.77 -10.53
CA MET A 346 3.17 -2.92 -10.23
C MET A 346 2.32 -3.27 -11.47
N GLY A 347 2.94 -3.45 -12.63
CA GLY A 347 2.26 -3.77 -13.89
C GLY A 347 1.67 -2.56 -14.62
N LEU A 348 2.02 -1.34 -14.20
CA LEU A 348 1.68 -0.08 -14.85
C LEU A 348 2.94 0.51 -15.48
N HIS A 349 3.13 0.31 -16.78
CA HIS A 349 4.34 0.80 -17.46
C HIS A 349 4.15 2.27 -17.81
N LEU A 350 4.63 3.15 -16.91
CA LEU A 350 4.47 4.60 -17.02
C LEU A 350 5.84 5.25 -17.23
N ARG A 351 5.90 6.20 -18.16
CA ARG A 351 7.05 7.06 -18.39
C ARG A 351 6.77 8.44 -17.81
N LYS A 352 7.64 8.89 -16.90
CA LYS A 352 7.55 10.26 -16.36
C LYS A 352 7.95 11.26 -17.45
N ARG A 353 7.13 12.29 -17.69
CA ARG A 353 7.53 13.41 -18.54
C ARG A 353 8.44 14.36 -17.75
N PRO A 354 9.41 15.02 -18.40
CA PRO A 354 10.29 15.98 -17.72
C PRO A 354 9.54 17.23 -17.27
N VAL A 355 8.37 17.50 -17.83
CA VAL A 355 7.53 18.64 -17.49
C VAL A 355 6.77 18.35 -16.20
N SER A 356 7.05 19.13 -15.16
CA SER A 356 6.27 19.19 -13.92
C SER A 356 5.76 20.61 -13.73
N ILE A 357 4.44 20.74 -13.56
CA ILE A 357 3.77 22.02 -13.35
C ILE A 357 3.82 22.34 -11.87
N LYS A 358 4.29 23.51 -11.50
CA LYS A 358 4.46 23.88 -10.10
C LYS A 358 4.27 25.36 -9.89
N GLY A 359 3.67 25.71 -8.76
CA GLY A 359 3.39 27.10 -8.45
C GLY A 359 3.00 27.31 -7.00
N PHE A 360 3.07 28.56 -6.56
CA PHE A 360 2.71 28.98 -5.21
C PHE A 360 1.19 28.91 -5.01
N ARG A 361 0.42 29.40 -5.99
CA ARG A 361 -1.05 29.38 -5.94
C ARG A 361 -1.62 28.23 -6.76
N VAL A 362 -2.55 27.51 -6.16
CA VAL A 362 -3.28 26.41 -6.81
C VAL A 362 -3.93 26.88 -8.12
N ALA A 363 -4.56 28.05 -8.11
CA ALA A 363 -5.25 28.59 -9.30
C ALA A 363 -4.32 28.84 -10.50
N GLU A 364 -3.08 29.29 -10.24
CA GLU A 364 -2.06 29.52 -11.28
C GLU A 364 -1.60 28.18 -11.88
N VAL A 365 -1.36 27.18 -11.03
CA VAL A 365 -0.96 25.84 -11.47
C VAL A 365 -2.06 25.16 -12.29
N LEU A 366 -3.33 25.33 -11.90
CA LEU A 366 -4.45 24.80 -12.68
C LEU A 366 -4.61 25.51 -14.02
N LYS A 367 -4.34 26.82 -14.09
CA LYS A 367 -4.36 27.59 -15.34
C LYS A 367 -3.26 27.08 -16.29
N GLU A 368 -2.03 26.96 -15.81
CA GLU A 368 -0.89 26.43 -16.59
C GLU A 368 -1.14 24.98 -17.04
N ALA A 369 -1.82 24.18 -16.20
CA ALA A 369 -2.22 22.82 -16.55
C ALA A 369 -3.25 22.75 -17.67
N GLU A 370 -4.22 23.67 -17.70
CA GLU A 370 -5.20 23.77 -18.78
C GLU A 370 -4.56 24.24 -20.09
N GLU A 371 -3.61 25.17 -20.03
CA GLU A 371 -2.86 25.65 -21.20
C GLU A 371 -1.99 24.54 -21.82
N MET A 372 -1.34 23.71 -21.00
CA MET A 372 -0.51 22.60 -21.50
C MET A 372 -1.29 21.35 -21.86
N PHE A 373 -2.36 21.05 -21.12
CA PHE A 373 -3.20 19.88 -21.33
C PHE A 373 -4.67 20.30 -21.27
N PRO A 374 -5.34 20.40 -22.44
CA PRO A 374 -6.73 20.85 -22.47
C PRO A 374 -7.62 19.95 -21.62
N LEU A 375 -8.60 20.54 -20.94
CA LEU A 375 -9.54 19.93 -20.00
C LEU A 375 -8.96 19.52 -18.64
N LEU A 376 -7.64 19.56 -18.43
CA LEU A 376 -7.02 19.10 -17.19
C LEU A 376 -7.27 20.05 -16.01
N GLY A 377 -7.01 21.34 -16.19
CA GLY A 377 -7.18 22.34 -15.15
C GLY A 377 -8.65 22.52 -14.77
N SER A 378 -9.52 22.53 -15.78
CA SER A 378 -10.97 22.61 -15.59
C SER A 378 -11.52 21.38 -14.87
N ALA A 379 -11.05 20.16 -15.16
CA ALA A 379 -11.43 18.93 -14.43
C ALA A 379 -11.01 18.94 -12.96
N LEU A 380 -9.86 19.54 -12.65
CA LEU A 380 -9.34 19.63 -11.28
C LEU A 380 -9.96 20.77 -10.46
N LEU A 381 -10.55 21.76 -11.13
CA LEU A 381 -11.14 22.94 -10.47
C LEU A 381 -12.24 22.55 -9.48
N ASP A 382 -13.08 21.57 -9.83
CA ASP A 382 -14.15 21.06 -8.96
C ASP A 382 -13.62 20.39 -7.68
N VAL A 383 -12.37 19.88 -7.71
CA VAL A 383 -11.76 19.15 -6.60
C VAL A 383 -11.02 20.07 -5.64
N PHE A 384 -10.28 21.05 -6.16
CA PHE A 384 -9.54 22.01 -5.33
C PHE A 384 -10.39 23.22 -4.90
N PHE A 385 -11.41 23.58 -5.70
CA PHE A 385 -12.32 24.70 -5.42
C PHE A 385 -13.79 24.23 -5.43
N PRO A 386 -14.20 23.35 -4.48
CA PRO A 386 -15.56 22.82 -4.44
C PRO A 386 -16.64 23.90 -4.24
N GLY A 387 -16.26 25.05 -3.67
CA GLY A 387 -17.12 26.22 -3.47
C GLY A 387 -17.02 27.28 -4.58
N SER A 388 -16.51 26.91 -5.75
CA SER A 388 -16.14 27.79 -6.87
C SER A 388 -14.89 28.63 -6.65
N LEU A 389 -14.15 28.87 -7.74
CA LEU A 389 -12.98 29.72 -7.75
C LEU A 389 -13.41 31.19 -7.59
N ARG A 390 -12.94 31.84 -6.52
CA ARG A 390 -13.20 33.27 -6.27
C ARG A 390 -12.17 34.11 -7.02
N LEU A 391 -12.60 34.75 -8.09
CA LEU A 391 -11.81 35.72 -8.85
C LEU A 391 -12.23 37.15 -8.48
N ARG A 392 -11.27 38.07 -8.40
CA ARG A 392 -11.59 39.50 -8.26
C ARG A 392 -12.22 39.98 -9.57
N LYS A 393 -13.22 40.88 -9.47
CA LYS A 393 -13.92 41.44 -10.65
C LYS A 393 -12.99 42.22 -11.59
N GLU A 394 -11.87 42.69 -11.05
CA GLU A 394 -10.82 43.42 -11.78
C GLU A 394 -9.99 42.49 -12.69
N ASP A 395 -9.95 41.19 -12.41
CA ASP A 395 -9.16 40.20 -13.16
C ASP A 395 -9.94 39.65 -14.37
N THR A 396 -10.34 40.53 -15.28
CA THR A 396 -11.18 40.18 -16.44
C THR A 396 -10.59 39.07 -17.30
N GLU A 397 -9.26 39.04 -17.46
CA GLU A 397 -8.55 38.03 -18.24
C GLU A 397 -8.72 36.61 -17.67
N ASN A 398 -8.61 36.46 -16.34
CA ASN A 398 -8.77 35.15 -15.70
C ASN A 398 -10.22 34.69 -15.76
N ILE A 399 -11.18 35.62 -15.63
CA ILE A 399 -12.60 35.30 -15.77
C ILE A 399 -12.88 34.80 -17.19
N GLU A 400 -12.38 35.49 -18.22
CA GLU A 400 -12.57 35.09 -19.61
C GLU A 400 -11.93 33.74 -19.90
N PHE A 401 -10.70 33.51 -19.43
CA PHE A 401 -9.99 32.24 -19.55
C PHE A 401 -10.81 31.07 -18.99
N TRP A 402 -11.19 31.14 -17.71
CA TRP A 402 -11.93 30.05 -17.06
C TRP A 402 -13.33 29.86 -17.65
N THR A 403 -13.98 30.94 -18.09
CA THR A 403 -15.26 30.86 -18.79
C THR A 403 -15.11 30.10 -20.12
N ASN A 404 -14.04 30.36 -20.87
CA ASN A 404 -13.76 29.66 -22.13
C ASN A 404 -13.41 28.19 -21.87
N ALA A 405 -12.53 27.88 -20.91
CA ALA A 405 -12.18 26.50 -20.55
C ALA A 405 -13.40 25.69 -20.09
N LEU A 406 -14.29 26.27 -19.28
CA LEU A 406 -15.54 25.62 -18.85
C LEU A 406 -16.52 25.42 -20.01
N LYS A 407 -16.61 26.38 -20.94
CA LYS A 407 -17.41 26.22 -22.17
C LYS A 407 -16.86 25.11 -23.06
N GLU A 408 -15.53 24.96 -23.17
CA GLU A 408 -14.92 23.88 -23.93
C GLU A 408 -15.19 22.51 -23.31
N ARG A 409 -15.18 22.40 -21.98
CA ARG A 409 -15.53 21.16 -21.28
C ARG A 409 -17.00 20.74 -21.46
N LEU A 410 -17.89 21.70 -21.71
CA LEU A 410 -19.32 21.43 -21.95
C LEU A 410 -19.64 21.03 -23.40
N LYS A 411 -18.69 21.18 -24.34
CA LYS A 411 -18.81 20.70 -25.72
C LYS A 411 -18.44 19.23 -25.80
#